data_AF-A0A1Y3MNH7-F1
#
_entry.id   AF-A0A1Y3MNH7-F1
#
_cell.length_a   1.000
_cell.length_b   1.000
_cell.length_c   1.000
_cell.angle_alpha   90.00
_cell.angle_beta   90.00
_cell.angle_gamma   90.00
#
_symmetry.space_group_name_H-M   'P 1'
#
loop_
_entity.id
_entity.type
_entity.pdbx_description
1 polymer ?
#
loop_
_entity_poly.entity_id
_entity_poly.type
_entity_poly.pdbx_seq_one_letter_code
_entity_poly.pdbx_strand_id
1 'polypeptide(L)'
;MKQKILIIILFFVSSIICSKKKRDIPICKTCTITAVNGNKKLGLENNKTCMIDEILCKDYLDAEYCVGYTVAFKYMDTSYGVENNKTCIINPITEHYSLCNHCTIKLEEKEFSWGYDDNDKVIR
;
A
#
# COMPACT_ATOMS: atom_id res chain seq x y z
N MET A 1 16.74 -37.11 -54.38
CA MET A 1 17.54 -36.42 -53.35
C MET A 1 17.06 -34.98 -53.07
N LYS A 2 15.73 -34.72 -53.05
CA LYS A 2 15.17 -33.34 -52.94
C LYS A 2 14.11 -33.15 -51.85
N GLN A 3 13.79 -34.19 -51.07
CA GLN A 3 12.62 -34.20 -50.18
C GLN A 3 12.97 -34.12 -48.68
N LYS A 4 14.26 -34.03 -48.32
CA LYS A 4 14.72 -33.97 -46.92
C LYS A 4 15.12 -32.57 -46.43
N ILE A 5 15.23 -31.59 -47.33
CA ILE A 5 15.72 -30.23 -46.99
C ILE A 5 14.59 -29.33 -46.45
N LEU A 6 13.33 -29.62 -46.77
CA LEU A 6 12.20 -28.75 -46.39
C LEU A 6 11.82 -28.82 -44.89
N ILE A 7 12.19 -29.91 -44.20
CA ILE A 7 11.76 -30.15 -42.81
C ILE A 7 12.67 -29.42 -41.79
N ILE A 8 13.93 -29.13 -42.16
CA ILE A 8 14.90 -28.50 -41.26
C ILE A 8 14.60 -27.00 -41.07
N ILE A 9 13.96 -26.34 -42.04
CA ILE A 9 13.64 -24.91 -41.96
C ILE A 9 12.46 -24.63 -41.01
N LEU A 10 11.56 -25.61 -40.78
CA LEU A 10 10.40 -25.44 -39.91
C LEU A 10 10.71 -25.55 -38.40
N PHE A 11 11.86 -26.10 -38.02
CA PHE A 11 12.23 -26.26 -36.59
C PHE A 11 13.01 -25.08 -36.00
N PHE A 12 13.50 -24.14 -36.83
CA PHE A 12 14.27 -22.98 -36.33
C PHE A 12 13.42 -21.73 -36.08
N VAL A 13 12.15 -21.72 -36.46
CA VAL A 13 11.28 -20.53 -36.32
C VAL A 13 10.52 -20.48 -34.99
N SER A 14 10.57 -21.54 -34.17
CA SER A 14 9.86 -21.58 -32.88
C SER A 14 10.65 -20.99 -31.70
N SER A 15 11.88 -20.51 -31.91
CA SER A 15 12.80 -20.17 -30.80
C SER A 15 12.79 -18.69 -30.38
N ILE A 16 12.00 -17.82 -31.00
CA ILE A 16 12.11 -16.38 -30.75
C ILE A 16 10.72 -15.73 -30.77
N ILE A 17 9.95 -15.83 -29.68
CA ILE A 17 9.16 -14.73 -29.11
C ILE A 17 8.85 -15.16 -27.66
N CYS A 18 9.85 -15.10 -26.79
CA CYS A 18 9.60 -14.89 -25.37
C CYS A 18 10.00 -13.46 -25.05
N SER A 19 9.37 -12.51 -25.75
CA SER A 19 9.46 -11.10 -25.45
C SER A 19 8.87 -10.93 -24.05
N LYS A 20 9.73 -10.89 -23.03
CA LYS A 20 9.38 -10.40 -21.69
C LYS A 20 8.79 -9.00 -21.86
N LYS A 21 7.47 -8.94 -22.00
CA LYS A 21 6.73 -7.69 -21.92
C LYS A 21 7.04 -7.14 -20.54
N LYS A 22 7.94 -6.15 -20.45
CA LYS A 22 8.13 -5.37 -19.23
C LYS A 22 6.74 -4.86 -18.88
N ARG A 23 6.10 -5.46 -17.88
CA ARG A 23 4.90 -4.86 -17.30
C ARG A 23 5.44 -3.65 -16.56
N ASP A 24 5.19 -2.47 -17.12
CA ASP A 24 5.46 -1.24 -16.41
C ASP A 24 4.64 -1.28 -15.13
N ILE A 25 5.34 -1.31 -14.00
CA ILE A 25 4.72 -1.28 -12.68
C ILE A 25 4.20 0.15 -12.50
N PRO A 26 2.90 0.36 -12.21
CA PRO A 26 2.34 1.70 -12.08
C PRO A 26 2.96 2.44 -10.88
N ILE A 27 2.94 3.76 -10.90
CA ILE A 27 3.34 4.57 -9.73
C ILE A 27 2.23 4.53 -8.68
N CYS A 28 2.62 4.42 -7.41
CA CYS A 28 1.70 4.44 -6.28
C CYS A 28 1.04 5.81 -6.14
N LYS A 29 -0.24 5.81 -5.78
CA LYS A 29 -0.97 7.03 -5.43
C LYS A 29 -0.62 7.52 -4.04
N THR A 30 -0.09 6.64 -3.18
CA THR A 30 0.31 6.87 -1.78
C THR A 30 1.81 6.69 -1.61
N CYS A 31 2.33 7.16 -0.48
CA CYS A 31 3.74 7.00 -0.12
C CYS A 31 4.00 5.80 0.81
N THR A 32 3.02 4.91 0.99
CA THR A 32 3.13 3.78 1.92
C THR A 32 3.99 2.66 1.31
N ILE A 33 5.17 2.45 1.90
CA ILE A 33 6.09 1.40 1.48
C ILE A 33 5.66 0.09 2.14
N THR A 34 5.44 -0.95 1.32
CA THR A 34 5.13 -2.30 1.79
C THR A 34 6.27 -3.29 1.53
N ALA A 35 7.17 -2.96 0.60
CA ALA A 35 8.34 -3.79 0.29
C ALA A 35 9.49 -2.96 -0.29
N VAL A 36 10.72 -3.46 -0.12
CA VAL A 36 11.93 -2.91 -0.74
C VAL A 36 12.58 -4.01 -1.58
N ASN A 37 12.88 -3.70 -2.84
CA ASN A 37 13.54 -4.64 -3.75
C ASN A 37 14.77 -3.96 -4.39
N GLY A 38 15.94 -4.22 -3.82
CA GLY A 38 17.16 -3.46 -4.14
C GLY A 38 16.97 -1.99 -3.81
N ASN A 39 17.21 -1.11 -4.78
CA ASN A 39 17.06 0.35 -4.62
C ASN A 39 15.62 0.83 -4.90
N LYS A 40 14.66 -0.07 -5.10
CA LYS A 40 13.28 0.31 -5.43
C LYS A 40 12.38 0.12 -4.23
N LYS A 41 11.69 1.19 -3.85
CA LYS A 41 10.60 1.16 -2.86
C LYS A 41 9.28 0.83 -3.57
N LEU A 42 8.55 -0.15 -3.04
CA LEU A 42 7.31 -0.66 -3.61
C LEU A 42 6.16 -0.52 -2.60
N GLY A 43 4.99 -0.18 -3.11
CA GLY A 43 3.73 -0.15 -2.38
C GLY A 43 2.75 -1.20 -2.89
N LEU A 44 1.66 -1.39 -2.16
CA LEU A 44 0.54 -2.26 -2.52
C LEU A 44 -0.76 -1.45 -2.46
N GLU A 45 -1.37 -1.22 -3.62
CA GLU A 45 -2.62 -0.46 -3.73
C GLU A 45 -3.62 -1.25 -4.56
N ASN A 46 -4.86 -1.38 -4.06
CA ASN A 46 -5.92 -2.14 -4.75
C ASN A 46 -5.47 -3.56 -5.14
N ASN A 47 -4.75 -4.26 -4.24
CA ASN A 47 -4.15 -5.58 -4.46
C ASN A 47 -3.17 -5.66 -5.64
N LYS A 48 -2.58 -4.54 -6.05
CA LYS A 48 -1.57 -4.47 -7.11
C LYS A 48 -0.30 -3.80 -6.59
N THR A 49 0.84 -4.35 -6.97
CA THR A 49 2.14 -3.73 -6.71
C THR A 49 2.26 -2.44 -7.51
N CYS A 50 2.73 -1.39 -6.85
CA CYS A 50 3.06 -0.11 -7.46
C CYS A 50 4.48 0.33 -7.02
N MET A 51 5.07 1.25 -7.77
CA MET A 51 6.38 1.83 -7.50
C MET A 51 6.21 3.17 -6.78
N ILE A 52 6.94 3.37 -5.70
CA ILE A 52 6.90 4.64 -4.95
C ILE A 52 7.65 5.71 -5.75
N ASP A 53 7.03 6.88 -5.90
CA ASP A 53 7.69 8.05 -6.47
C ASP A 53 8.54 8.73 -5.39
N GLU A 54 9.85 8.50 -5.41
CA GLU A 54 10.77 9.03 -4.40
C GLU A 54 10.89 10.56 -4.42
N ILE A 55 10.54 11.22 -5.53
CA ILE A 55 10.58 12.69 -5.62
C ILE A 55 9.36 13.25 -4.91
N LEU A 56 8.17 12.72 -5.22
CA LEU A 56 6.92 13.18 -4.60
C LEU A 56 6.79 12.77 -3.13
N CYS A 57 7.35 11.61 -2.78
CA CYS A 57 7.26 11.05 -1.44
C CYS A 57 8.42 11.40 -0.51
N LYS A 58 9.43 12.15 -0.98
CA LYS A 58 10.70 12.40 -0.27
C LYS A 58 10.53 12.69 1.23
N ASP A 59 9.58 13.54 1.59
CA ASP A 59 9.37 13.99 2.97
C ASP A 59 8.52 13.01 3.82
N TYR A 60 7.98 11.96 3.20
CA TYR A 60 7.08 10.98 3.80
C TYR A 60 7.61 9.54 3.74
N LEU A 61 8.76 9.30 3.12
CA LEU A 61 9.33 7.96 2.96
C LEU A 61 9.64 7.26 4.29
N ASP A 62 9.90 8.04 5.33
CA ASP A 62 10.24 7.55 6.67
C ASP A 62 9.13 7.86 7.69
N ALA A 63 7.94 8.24 7.21
CA ALA A 63 6.81 8.51 8.08
C ALA A 63 6.29 7.20 8.70
N GLU A 64 6.33 7.12 10.03
CA GLU A 64 5.72 6.04 10.79
C GLU A 64 4.20 6.22 10.89
N TYR A 65 3.47 5.20 11.34
CA TYR A 65 2.04 5.36 11.60
C TYR A 65 1.81 6.15 12.89
N CYS A 66 0.84 7.06 12.87
CA CYS A 66 0.42 7.76 14.09
C CYS A 66 -0.27 6.77 15.05
N VAL A 67 -0.12 6.99 16.36
CA VAL A 67 -0.87 6.26 17.39
C VAL A 67 -2.32 6.77 17.45
N GLY A 68 -2.50 8.08 17.31
CA GLY A 68 -3.77 8.78 17.22
C GLY A 68 -4.31 8.86 15.80
N TYR A 69 -5.61 9.11 15.70
CA TYR A 69 -6.35 9.12 14.42
C TYR A 69 -6.75 10.52 13.96
N THR A 70 -6.18 11.57 14.57
CA THR A 70 -6.51 12.96 14.25
C THR A 70 -5.83 13.40 12.96
N VAL A 71 -6.59 13.49 11.87
CA VAL A 71 -6.09 13.93 10.57
C VAL A 71 -5.75 15.42 10.59
N ALA A 72 -4.49 15.75 10.34
CA ALA A 72 -4.01 17.11 10.18
C ALA A 72 -4.17 17.58 8.72
N PHE A 73 -3.83 16.73 7.76
CA PHE A 73 -4.00 16.99 6.32
C PHE A 73 -4.02 15.70 5.49
N LYS A 74 -4.42 15.81 4.22
CA LYS A 74 -4.41 14.70 3.25
C LYS A 74 -3.53 15.08 2.05
N TYR A 75 -2.67 14.16 1.62
CA TYR A 75 -1.78 14.34 0.48
C TYR A 75 -1.61 13.00 -0.23
N MET A 76 -1.65 12.97 -1.57
CA MET A 76 -1.47 11.73 -2.35
C MET A 76 -2.36 10.58 -1.83
N ASP A 77 -3.67 10.86 -1.72
CA ASP A 77 -4.70 9.96 -1.16
C ASP A 77 -4.41 9.40 0.25
N THR A 78 -3.37 9.88 0.93
CA THR A 78 -2.91 9.42 2.23
C THR A 78 -3.22 10.48 3.28
N SER A 79 -3.81 10.06 4.40
CA SER A 79 -4.08 10.94 5.53
C SER A 79 -2.86 11.02 6.44
N TYR A 80 -2.51 12.22 6.89
CA TYR A 80 -1.35 12.48 7.73
C TYR A 80 -1.77 13.18 9.03
N GLY A 81 -1.09 12.83 10.11
CA GLY A 81 -1.19 13.46 11.42
C GLY A 81 0.15 14.06 11.83
N VAL A 82 0.13 14.74 12.97
CA VAL A 82 1.35 15.25 13.62
C VAL A 82 1.36 14.75 15.05
N GLU A 83 2.38 13.97 15.41
CA GLU A 83 2.61 13.47 16.76
C GLU A 83 4.06 13.68 17.16
N ASN A 84 4.30 14.17 18.39
CA ASN A 84 5.64 14.47 18.88
C ASN A 84 6.47 15.35 17.92
N ASN A 85 5.83 16.35 17.30
CA ASN A 85 6.40 17.23 16.27
C ASN A 85 6.91 16.52 15.00
N LYS A 86 6.43 15.30 14.71
CA LYS A 86 6.75 14.56 13.50
C LYS A 86 5.49 14.26 12.70
N THR A 87 5.61 14.31 11.38
CA THR A 87 4.55 13.85 10.47
C THR A 87 4.49 12.34 10.50
N CYS A 88 3.29 11.79 10.65
CA CYS A 88 3.03 10.36 10.65
C CYS A 88 1.83 10.03 9.75
N ILE A 89 1.80 8.80 9.23
CA ILE A 89 0.72 8.30 8.38
C ILE A 89 -0.45 7.92 9.29
N ILE A 90 -1.63 8.47 9.04
CA ILE A 90 -2.85 8.00 9.68
C ILE A 90 -3.45 6.94 8.78
N ASN A 91 -3.57 5.73 9.34
CA ASN A 91 -4.49 4.76 8.78
C ASN A 91 -5.91 5.21 9.18
N PRO A 92 -6.75 5.69 8.24
CA PRO A 92 -8.06 6.19 8.58
C PRO A 92 -8.98 5.01 8.87
N ILE A 93 -8.86 4.46 10.08
CA ILE A 93 -9.83 3.50 10.61
C ILE A 93 -11.24 4.12 10.52
N THR A 94 -11.36 5.44 10.68
CA THR A 94 -12.60 6.20 10.48
C THR A 94 -13.23 6.10 9.08
N GLU A 95 -12.45 5.86 8.02
CA GLU A 95 -13.00 5.70 6.66
C GLU A 95 -13.66 4.32 6.47
N HIS A 96 -13.31 3.34 7.31
CA HIS A 96 -13.79 1.96 7.20
C HIS A 96 -14.62 1.48 8.39
N TYR A 97 -14.55 2.18 9.51
CA TYR A 97 -15.21 1.83 10.75
C TYR A 97 -15.86 3.08 11.33
N SER A 98 -17.13 2.95 11.71
CA SER A 98 -17.85 3.99 12.43
C SER A 98 -17.24 4.12 13.83
N LEU A 99 -16.26 5.01 13.99
CA LEU A 99 -15.76 5.37 15.31
C LEU A 99 -16.84 6.18 16.02
N CYS A 100 -17.08 5.84 17.28
CA CYS A 100 -18.05 6.50 18.13
C CYS A 100 -17.69 7.99 18.31
N ASN A 101 -18.57 8.90 17.85
CA ASN A 101 -18.33 10.35 17.81
C ASN A 101 -18.33 11.03 19.20
N HIS A 102 -18.64 10.30 20.28
CA HIS A 102 -18.66 10.81 21.66
C HIS A 102 -17.99 9.87 22.67
N CYS A 103 -17.15 8.96 22.21
CA CYS A 103 -16.46 8.06 23.12
C CYS A 103 -15.18 8.73 23.64
N THR A 104 -15.07 8.82 24.96
CA THR A 104 -13.84 9.23 25.63
C THR A 104 -12.80 8.12 25.43
N ILE A 105 -11.70 8.42 24.73
CA ILE A 105 -10.59 7.47 24.58
C ILE A 105 -9.96 7.28 25.96
N LYS A 106 -10.28 6.16 26.62
CA LYS A 106 -9.42 5.64 27.66
C LYS A 106 -8.26 4.95 26.95
N LEU A 107 -7.05 5.50 27.11
CA LEU A 107 -5.82 4.82 26.71
C LEU A 107 -5.73 3.53 27.53
N GLU A 108 -6.16 2.42 26.96
CA GLU A 108 -6.00 1.09 27.54
C GLU A 108 -5.22 0.19 26.59
N GLU A 109 -4.36 -0.63 27.19
CA GLU A 109 -3.49 -1.58 26.49
C GLU A 109 -4.31 -2.54 25.63
N LYS A 110 -3.71 -3.02 24.52
CA LYS A 110 -4.34 -3.78 23.44
C LYS A 110 -5.19 -4.98 23.89
N GLU A 111 -4.90 -5.55 25.06
CA GLU A 111 -5.55 -6.72 25.63
C GLU A 111 -6.89 -6.42 26.33
N PHE A 112 -7.19 -5.14 26.59
CA PHE A 112 -8.35 -4.71 27.39
C PHE A 112 -9.37 -3.86 26.61
N SER A 113 -9.22 -3.74 25.29
CA SER A 113 -10.13 -2.93 24.47
C SER A 113 -11.56 -3.51 24.48
N TRP A 114 -12.51 -2.80 25.11
CA TRP A 114 -13.96 -3.02 24.97
C TRP A 114 -14.64 -1.68 24.67
N GLY A 115 -15.70 -1.71 23.87
CA GLY A 115 -16.57 -0.56 23.60
C GLY A 115 -18.03 -0.91 23.87
N TYR A 116 -18.88 0.11 24.06
CA TYR A 116 -20.33 -0.05 24.17
C TYR A 116 -21.01 0.60 22.96
N ASP A 117 -22.07 -0.01 22.44
CA ASP A 117 -22.96 0.63 21.46
C ASP A 117 -23.94 1.61 22.13
N ASP A 118 -24.75 2.31 21.33
CA ASP A 118 -25.75 3.28 21.80
C ASP A 118 -26.85 2.66 22.70
N ASN A 119 -26.86 1.33 22.88
CA ASN A 119 -27.76 0.59 23.77
C ASN A 119 -27.01 -0.11 24.92
N ASP A 120 -25.80 0.35 25.27
CA ASP A 120 -24.93 -0.22 26.31
C ASP A 120 -24.55 -1.69 26.07
N LYS A 121 -24.56 -2.16 24.82
CA LYS A 121 -24.12 -3.52 24.50
C LYS A 121 -22.61 -3.55 24.26
N VAL A 122 -21.92 -4.46 24.95
CA VAL A 122 -20.47 -4.69 24.76
C VAL A 122 -20.22 -5.19 23.33
N ILE A 123 -19.37 -4.47 22.60
CA ILE A 123 -18.86 -4.83 21.28
C ILE A 123 -17.37 -5.14 21.39
N ARG A 124 -16.94 -6.19 20.70
CA ARG A 124 -15.54 -6.66 20.65
C ARG A 124 -15.00 -6.53 19.24
#